data_AF-A0A940HM83-F1
#
_entry.id   AF-A0A940HM83-F1
#
_cell.length_a   1.000
_cell.length_b   1.000
_cell.length_c   1.000
_cell.angle_alpha   90.00
_cell.angle_beta   90.00
_cell.angle_gamma   90.00
#
_symmetry.space_group_name_H-M   'P 1'
#
loop_
_entity.id
_entity.type
_entity.pdbx_description
1 polymer ?
#
loop_
_entity_poly.entity_id
_entity_poly.type
_entity_poly.pdbx_seq_one_letter_code
_entity_poly.pdbx_strand_id
1 'polypeptide(L)'
;VTPDDNRISHSYSFTTRYYLGGADDYVHLSLGYGISPDDRTQAIQLNNNYKLLTHRISGGYRFTHRKLNVFLINAGYSRVEYLPDTKDNQFTAGIGYQRRF
;
A
#
# COMPACT_ATOMS: atom_id res chain seq x y z
N VAL A 1 -15.56 -28.28 -3.08
CA VAL A 1 -15.46 -27.88 -1.66
C VAL A 1 -14.23 -28.51 -1.07
N THR A 2 -13.16 -27.74 -0.93
CA THR A 2 -12.00 -28.14 -0.12
C THR A 2 -12.39 -27.88 1.33
N PRO A 3 -12.41 -28.89 2.21
CA PRO A 3 -12.94 -28.73 3.55
C PRO A 3 -11.84 -28.20 4.48
N ASP A 4 -11.77 -26.88 4.73
CA ASP A 4 -11.29 -26.33 6.01
C ASP A 4 -11.37 -24.79 6.14
N ASP A 5 -11.30 -24.01 5.06
CA ASP A 5 -10.90 -22.60 5.22
C ASP A 5 -12.07 -21.61 5.32
N ASN A 6 -12.75 -21.57 6.47
CA ASN A 6 -13.79 -20.57 6.78
C ASN A 6 -13.19 -19.20 7.21
N ARG A 7 -12.09 -18.77 6.59
CA ARG A 7 -11.35 -17.55 6.95
C ARG A 7 -11.63 -16.43 5.96
N ILE A 8 -12.53 -15.53 6.36
CA ILE A 8 -12.85 -14.31 5.59
C ILE A 8 -11.68 -13.32 5.68
N SER A 9 -11.32 -12.77 4.53
CA SER A 9 -10.26 -11.79 4.37
C SER A 9 -10.84 -10.39 4.28
N HIS A 10 -10.23 -9.44 4.99
CA HIS A 10 -10.72 -8.07 5.06
C HIS A 10 -9.57 -7.10 4.83
N SER A 11 -9.71 -6.24 3.83
CA SER A 11 -8.80 -5.13 3.57
C SER A 11 -9.61 -3.85 3.37
N TYR A 12 -9.09 -2.78 3.94
CA TYR A 12 -9.67 -1.45 3.92
C TYR A 12 -8.60 -0.49 3.43
N SER A 13 -8.96 0.33 2.45
CA SER A 13 -8.09 1.38 1.94
C SER A 13 -8.83 2.70 1.91
N PHE A 14 -8.13 3.76 2.27
CA PHE A 14 -8.62 5.12 2.22
C PHE A 14 -7.58 5.95 1.47
N THR A 15 -7.98 6.57 0.36
CA THR A 15 -7.08 7.41 -0.44
C THR A 15 -7.74 8.75 -0.67
N THR A 16 -7.00 9.82 -0.42
CA THR A 16 -7.42 11.19 -0.69
C THR A 16 -6.40 11.90 -1.60
N ARG A 17 -6.90 12.84 -2.39
CA ARG A 17 -6.10 13.65 -3.34
C ARG A 17 -6.52 15.10 -3.23
N TYR A 18 -5.55 15.99 -3.04
CA TYR A 18 -5.74 17.42 -3.04
C TYR A 18 -5.11 18.03 -4.29
N TYR A 19 -5.94 18.63 -5.15
CA TYR A 19 -5.54 19.20 -6.43
C TYR A 19 -5.14 20.67 -6.27
N LEU A 20 -3.93 21.03 -6.69
CA LEU A 20 -3.32 22.33 -6.41
C LEU A 20 -3.66 23.42 -7.44
N GLY A 21 -4.10 23.02 -8.63
CA GLY A 21 -4.44 23.99 -9.69
C GLY A 21 -4.92 23.37 -11.00
N GLY A 22 -4.55 22.11 -11.27
CA GLY A 22 -5.07 21.34 -12.39
C GLY A 22 -5.41 19.91 -11.99
N ALA A 23 -6.18 19.21 -12.83
CA ALA A 23 -6.49 17.78 -12.64
C ALA A 23 -5.25 16.87 -12.60
N ASP A 24 -4.10 17.44 -12.96
CA ASP A 24 -2.84 16.73 -13.09
C ASP A 24 -1.84 16.97 -11.96
N ASP A 25 -2.03 18.04 -11.19
CA ASP A 25 -1.12 18.47 -10.14
C ASP A 25 -1.80 18.26 -8.79
N TYR A 26 -1.40 17.21 -8.07
CA TYR A 26 -2.01 16.87 -6.81
C TYR A 26 -1.03 16.25 -5.82
N VAL A 27 -1.31 16.49 -4.54
CA VAL A 27 -0.76 15.71 -3.43
C VAL A 27 -1.75 14.61 -3.11
N HIS A 28 -1.26 13.39 -2.86
CA HIS A 28 -2.10 12.28 -2.42
C HIS A 28 -1.63 11.71 -1.10
N LEU A 29 -2.58 11.20 -0.33
CA LEU A 29 -2.35 10.45 0.89
C LEU A 29 -3.18 9.17 0.81
N SER A 30 -2.59 8.05 1.18
CA SER A 30 -3.24 6.74 1.22
C SER A 30 -2.97 6.06 2.55
N LEU A 31 -4.03 5.56 3.16
CA LEU A 31 -4.01 4.70 4.34
C LEU A 31 -4.54 3.34 3.92
N GLY A 32 -3.92 2.27 4.40
CA GLY A 32 -4.32 0.90 4.15
C GLY A 32 -4.26 0.09 5.43
N TYR A 33 -5.27 -0.74 5.66
CA TYR A 33 -5.34 -1.65 6.79
C TYR A 33 -5.92 -2.97 6.29
N GLY A 34 -5.28 -4.10 6.55
CA GLY A 34 -5.85 -5.36 6.10
C GLY A 34 -5.23 -6.61 6.67
N ILE A 35 -6.05 -7.66 6.62
CA ILE A 35 -5.73 -9.05 6.89
C ILE A 35 -5.70 -9.74 5.52
N SER A 36 -4.51 -9.90 4.95
CA SER A 36 -4.34 -10.58 3.66
C SER A 36 -4.20 -12.10 3.88
N PRO A 37 -5.00 -12.94 3.20
CA PRO A 37 -4.84 -14.39 3.20
C PRO A 37 -3.67 -14.84 2.31
N ASP A 38 -3.24 -13.99 1.37
CA ASP A 38 -2.16 -14.26 0.40
C ASP A 38 -0.76 -14.21 1.00
N ASP A 39 -0.58 -13.68 2.22
CA ASP A 39 0.69 -13.79 2.94
C ASP A 39 0.90 -15.20 3.55
N ARG A 40 0.10 -16.20 3.15
CA ARG A 40 0.30 -17.61 3.52
C ARG A 40 1.66 -18.15 3.09
N THR A 41 2.24 -17.70 1.98
CA THR A 41 3.60 -18.14 1.60
C THR A 41 4.64 -17.75 2.65
N GLN A 42 4.48 -16.58 3.28
CA GLN A 42 5.28 -16.18 4.44
C GLN A 42 4.85 -16.92 5.72
N ALA A 43 3.54 -17.04 6.00
CA ALA A 43 3.04 -17.71 7.20
C ALA A 43 3.36 -19.22 7.26
N ILE A 44 3.42 -19.90 6.11
CA ILE A 44 3.81 -21.31 5.99
C ILE A 44 5.29 -21.50 6.35
N GLN A 45 6.17 -20.55 6.01
CA GLN A 45 7.56 -20.56 6.49
C GLN A 45 7.67 -20.36 8.00
N LEU A 46 6.72 -19.64 8.60
CA LEU A 46 6.70 -19.28 10.03
C LEU A 46 5.88 -20.25 10.91
N ASN A 47 5.28 -21.32 10.33
CA ASN A 47 4.49 -22.35 11.01
C ASN A 47 3.47 -21.79 12.03
N ASN A 48 2.83 -20.66 11.72
CA ASN A 48 1.95 -19.98 12.65
C ASN A 48 0.58 -19.70 12.02
N ASN A 49 -0.49 -20.03 12.73
CA ASN A 49 -1.89 -19.79 12.34
C ASN A 49 -2.31 -18.31 12.47
N TYR A 50 -1.37 -17.42 12.82
CA TYR A 50 -1.60 -16.02 13.09
C TYR A 50 -2.10 -15.26 11.84
N LYS A 51 -3.10 -14.40 12.05
CA LYS A 51 -3.63 -13.51 11.00
C LYS A 51 -2.69 -12.33 10.87
N LEU A 52 -1.99 -12.25 9.75
CA LEU A 52 -1.10 -11.12 9.45
C LEU A 52 -1.90 -9.81 9.41
N LEU A 53 -1.50 -8.86 10.24
CA LEU A 53 -2.14 -7.54 10.32
C LEU A 53 -1.20 -6.50 9.71
N THR A 54 -1.63 -5.90 8.60
CA THR A 54 -0.81 -4.90 7.91
C THR A 54 -1.44 -3.52 8.01
N HIS A 55 -0.62 -2.54 8.40
CA HIS A 55 -0.94 -1.11 8.34
C HIS A 55 -0.01 -0.44 7.34
N ARG A 56 -0.56 0.39 6.45
CA ARG A 56 0.20 1.11 5.43
C ARG A 56 -0.22 2.57 5.43
N ILE A 57 0.75 3.47 5.33
CA ILE A 57 0.55 4.88 5.07
C ILE A 57 1.49 5.28 3.94
N SER A 58 0.97 5.92 2.91
CA SER A 58 1.79 6.44 1.81
C SER A 58 1.30 7.80 1.37
N GLY A 59 2.22 8.60 0.87
CA GLY A 59 1.92 9.90 0.34
C GLY A 59 2.80 10.17 -0.87
N GLY A 60 2.37 11.12 -1.68
CA GLY A 60 3.14 11.49 -2.85
C GLY A 60 2.64 12.76 -3.50
N TYR A 61 3.47 13.25 -4.40
CA TYR A 61 3.22 14.43 -5.19
C TYR A 61 3.34 14.08 -6.66
N ARG A 62 2.29 14.39 -7.41
CA ARG A 62 2.26 14.30 -8.85
C ARG A 62 2.20 15.70 -9.42
N PHE A 63 3.09 16.00 -10.35
CA PHE A 63 3.11 17.28 -11.05
C PHE A 63 3.40 17.10 -12.53
N THR A 64 2.94 18.05 -13.33
CA THR A 64 3.02 17.99 -14.79
C THR A 64 3.70 19.23 -15.36
N HIS A 65 4.67 19.01 -16.25
CA HIS A 65 5.33 20.05 -17.02
C HIS A 65 4.84 20.06 -18.47
N ARG A 66 4.33 21.20 -18.93
CA ARG A 66 3.78 21.42 -20.29
C ARG A 66 2.68 20.41 -20.68
N LYS A 67 1.90 19.91 -19.71
CA LYS A 67 0.83 18.88 -19.86
C LYS A 67 1.29 17.50 -20.36
N LEU A 68 2.43 17.42 -21.04
CA LEU A 68 2.98 16.21 -21.66
C LEU A 68 3.92 15.43 -20.73
N ASN A 69 4.62 16.10 -19.82
CA ASN A 69 5.60 15.46 -18.94
C ASN A 69 5.02 15.34 -17.54
N VAL A 70 4.72 14.14 -17.10
CA VAL A 70 4.19 13.85 -15.77
C VAL A 70 5.31 13.29 -14.91
N PHE A 71 5.46 13.84 -13.72
CA PHE A 71 6.38 13.37 -12.71
C PHE A 71 5.58 12.92 -11.47
N LEU A 72 6.05 11.85 -10.83
CA LEU A 72 5.50 11.31 -9.60
C LEU A 72 6.63 11.11 -8.60
N ILE A 73 6.42 11.53 -7.36
CA ILE A 73 7.28 11.21 -6.23
C ILE A 73 6.39 10.61 -5.17
N ASN A 74 6.75 9.44 -4.64
CA ASN A 74 6.00 8.75 -3.61
C ASN A 74 6.92 8.29 -2.49
N ALA A 75 6.37 8.28 -1.29
CA ALA A 75 6.97 7.66 -0.13
C ALA A 75 5.90 6.93 0.66
N GLY A 76 6.29 5.90 1.38
CA GLY A 76 5.37 5.13 2.19
C GLY A 76 6.06 4.39 3.29
N TYR A 77 5.28 4.06 4.29
CA TYR A 77 5.66 3.26 5.42
C TYR A 77 4.60 2.18 5.60
N SER A 78 5.05 0.96 5.87
CA SER A 78 4.18 -0.13 6.22
C SER A 78 4.72 -0.88 7.43
N ARG A 79 3.78 -1.29 8.28
CA ARG A 79 4.03 -2.11 9.45
C ARG A 79 3.24 -3.40 9.29
N VAL A 80 3.95 -4.52 9.27
CA VAL A 80 3.37 -5.86 9.15
C VAL A 80 3.62 -6.59 10.45
N GLU A 81 2.55 -7.06 11.09
CA GLU A 81 2.63 -7.94 12.25
C GLU A 81 2.35 -9.37 11.79
N TYR A 82 3.37 -10.23 11.84
CA TYR A 82 3.32 -11.60 11.31
C TYR A 82 3.41 -12.68 12.40
N LEU A 83 3.90 -12.32 13.60
CA LEU A 83 3.78 -13.10 14.83
C LEU A 83 3.38 -12.18 15.99
N PRO A 84 2.82 -12.72 17.10
CA PRO A 84 2.61 -11.95 18.32
C PRO A 84 3.89 -11.20 18.72
N ASP A 85 3.77 -9.89 18.86
CA ASP A 85 4.85 -8.95 19.24
C ASP A 85 6.04 -8.85 18.26
N THR A 86 5.95 -9.47 17.07
CA THR A 86 6.98 -9.36 16.02
C THR A 86 6.46 -8.50 14.88
N LYS A 87 7.03 -7.29 14.76
CA LYS A 87 6.64 -6.27 13.79
C LYS A 87 7.77 -6.01 12.81
N ASP A 88 7.46 -6.12 11.51
CA ASP A 88 8.33 -5.65 10.45
C ASP A 88 7.93 -4.25 10.01
N ASN A 89 8.94 -3.40 9.78
CA ASN A 89 8.80 -1.99 9.45
C ASN A 89 9.46 -1.74 8.10
N GLN A 90 8.66 -1.50 7.07
CA GLN A 90 9.16 -1.30 5.71
C GLN A 90 8.93 0.14 5.28
N PHE A 91 10.00 0.79 4.80
CA PHE A 91 9.95 2.09 4.17
C PHE A 91 10.07 1.92 2.66
N THR A 92 9.27 2.69 1.93
CA THR A 92 9.25 2.70 0.46
C THR A 92 9.40 4.13 -0.02
N ALA A 93 10.19 4.32 -1.07
CA ALA A 93 10.32 5.58 -1.76
C ALA A 93 10.38 5.28 -3.27
N GLY A 94 9.81 6.16 -4.07
CA GLY A 94 9.73 5.99 -5.51
C GLY A 94 9.67 7.32 -6.22
N ILE A 95 10.24 7.32 -7.42
CA ILE A 95 10.11 8.40 -8.39
C ILE A 95 9.63 7.80 -9.71
N GLY A 96 8.82 8.56 -10.44
CA GLY A 96 8.24 8.12 -11.71
C GLY A 96 8.20 9.27 -12.70
N TYR A 97 8.35 8.92 -13.98
CA TYR A 97 8.22 9.82 -15.11
C TYR A 97 7.35 9.17 -16.17
N GLN A 98 6.39 9.91 -16.71
CA GLN A 98 5.53 9.48 -17.81
C GLN A 98 5.40 10.62 -18.82
N ARG A 99 5.62 10.31 -20.09
CA ARG A 99 5.34 11.22 -21.20
C ARG A 99 4.01 10.87 -21.85
N ARG A 100 3.14 11.87 -22.06
CA ARG A 100 1.89 11.76 -22.82
C ARG A 100 2.13 12.11 -24.30
N PHE A 101 1.34 11.52 -25.18
CA PHE A 101 1.30 11.74 -26.62
C PHE A 101 0.03 12.47 -27.02
#